data_AF-A0AAW6HJP2-F1
#
_entry.id   AF-A0AAW6HJP2-F1
#
_cell.length_a   1.000
_cell.length_b   1.000
_cell.length_c   1.000
_cell.angle_alpha   90.00
_cell.angle_beta   90.00
_cell.angle_gamma   90.00
#
_symmetry.space_group_name_H-M   'P 1'
#
loop_
_entity.id
_entity.type
_entity.pdbx_description
1 polymer ?
#
loop_
_entity_poly.entity_id
_entity_poly.type
_entity_poly.pdbx_seq_one_letter_code
_entity_poly.pdbx_strand_id
1 'polypeptide(L)' 'MEEKKKSIMCVIREMEKDAKEIFPISNRAYILNLISYRLKDKEPDKKWGIKSDRDNGIVTVTRIK' A
#
# COMPACT_ATOMS: atom_id res chain seq x y z
N MET A 1 -13.08 -7.58 22.18
CA MET A 1 -11.66 -7.40 21.80
C MET A 1 -11.67 -6.48 20.60
N GLU A 2 -11.32 -5.21 20.78
CA GLU A 2 -11.37 -4.23 19.70
C GLU A 2 -10.21 -4.54 18.74
N GLU A 3 -10.53 -5.01 17.53
CA GLU A 3 -9.52 -5.22 16.49
C GLU A 3 -8.84 -3.88 16.23
N LYS A 4 -7.60 -3.74 16.69
CA LYS A 4 -6.76 -2.58 16.33
C LYS A 4 -6.65 -2.56 14.81
N LYS A 5 -7.40 -1.67 14.15
CA LYS A 5 -7.29 -1.43 12.71
C LYS A 5 -5.81 -1.27 12.37
N LYS A 6 -5.25 -2.21 11.61
CA LYS A 6 -3.86 -2.14 11.16
C LYS A 6 -3.68 -0.84 10.39
N SER A 7 -2.60 -0.13 10.68
CA SER A 7 -2.25 1.07 9.91
C SER A 7 -1.96 0.67 8.45
N ILE A 8 -2.20 1.58 7.51
CA ILE A 8 -1.88 1.37 6.09
C ILE A 8 -0.40 0.97 5.89
N MET A 9 0.50 1.52 6.72
CA MET A 9 1.91 1.14 6.71
C MET A 9 2.13 -0.33 7.08
N CYS A 10 1.48 -0.81 8.14
CA CYS A 10 1.58 -2.21 8.54
C CYS A 10 1.05 -3.13 7.43
N VAL A 11 -0.12 -2.79 6.87
CA VAL A 11 -0.73 -3.56 5.77
C VAL A 11 0.22 -3.66 4.59
N ILE A 12 0.71 -2.54 4.05
CA ILE A 12 1.57 -2.53 2.86
C ILE A 12 2.89 -3.28 3.09
N ARG A 13 3.47 -3.18 4.29
CA ARG A 13 4.74 -3.82 4.65
C ARG A 13 4.61 -5.34 4.75
N GLU A 14 3.50 -5.81 5.29
CA GLU A 14 3.18 -7.23 5.52
C GLU A 14 2.62 -7.93 4.28
N MET A 15 2.32 -7.19 3.20
CA MET A 15 1.84 -7.77 1.94
C MET A 15 2.79 -8.86 1.42
N GLU A 16 2.25 -10.06 1.25
CA GLU A 16 2.90 -11.17 0.56
C GLU A 16 3.08 -10.87 -0.93
N LYS A 17 4.04 -11.55 -1.58
CA LYS A 17 4.27 -11.39 -3.02
C LYS A 17 3.00 -11.69 -3.80
N ASP A 18 2.73 -10.91 -4.85
CA ASP A 18 1.55 -10.97 -5.72
C ASP A 18 0.21 -10.63 -5.04
N ALA A 19 0.20 -10.34 -3.72
CA ALA A 19 -0.97 -9.88 -3.00
C ALA A 19 -1.44 -8.50 -3.49
N LYS A 20 -2.74 -8.25 -3.34
CA LYS A 20 -3.41 -7.01 -3.70
C LYS A 20 -4.20 -6.46 -2.53
N GLU A 21 -4.01 -5.17 -2.27
CA GLU A 21 -4.74 -4.44 -1.24
C GLU A 21 -5.42 -3.22 -1.87
N ILE A 22 -6.64 -2.93 -1.42
CA ILE A 22 -7.46 -1.83 -1.94
C ILE A 22 -7.66 -0.81 -0.83
N PHE A 23 -7.40 0.45 -1.14
CA PHE A 23 -7.60 1.56 -0.22
C PHE A 23 -8.49 2.64 -0.84
N PRO A 24 -9.15 3.48 -0.04
CA PRO A 24 -9.80 4.70 -0.52
C PRO A 24 -8.83 5.62 -1.27
N ILE A 25 -9.30 6.28 -2.33
CA ILE A 25 -8.49 7.21 -3.12
C ILE A 25 -7.95 8.39 -2.28
N SER A 26 -8.63 8.74 -1.19
CA SER A 26 -8.16 9.76 -0.22
C SER A 26 -6.80 9.42 0.38
N ASN A 27 -6.44 8.13 0.46
CA ASN A 27 -5.15 7.67 0.98
C ASN A 27 -4.03 7.62 -0.09
N ARG A 28 -4.33 7.94 -1.36
CA ARG A 28 -3.38 7.80 -2.47
C ARG A 28 -2.06 8.54 -2.24
N ALA A 29 -2.13 9.81 -1.82
CA ALA A 29 -0.94 10.63 -1.59
C ALA A 29 -0.08 10.06 -0.45
N TYR A 30 -0.72 9.61 0.63
CA TYR A 30 -0.03 8.95 1.74
C TYR A 30 0.66 7.66 1.30
N ILE A 31 -0.03 6.80 0.55
CA ILE A 31 0.51 5.53 0.05
C ILE A 31 1.71 5.76 -0.88
N LEU A 32 1.61 6.73 -1.80
CA LEU A 32 2.71 7.10 -2.69
C LEU A 32 3.95 7.55 -1.91
N ASN A 33 3.77 8.42 -0.91
CA ASN A 33 4.87 8.91 -0.09
C ASN A 33 5.48 7.80 0.77
N LEU A 34 4.64 6.95 1.35
CA LEU A 34 5.08 5.80 2.15
C LEU A 34 5.97 4.86 1.31
N ILE A 35 5.52 4.47 0.11
CA ILE A 35 6.26 3.54 -0.75
C ILE A 35 7.54 4.21 -1.26
N SER A 36 7.45 5.45 -1.77
CA SER A 36 8.56 6.12 -2.46
C SER A 36 9.71 6.51 -1.53
N TYR A 37 9.39 6.92 -0.30
CA TYR A 37 10.39 7.50 0.62
C TYR A 37 10.69 6.66 1.85
N ARG A 38 9.75 5.83 2.34
CA ARG A 38 9.99 5.04 3.56
C ARG A 38 10.31 3.59 3.25
N LEU A 39 9.50 2.96 2.41
CA LEU A 39 9.64 1.53 2.17
C LEU A 39 10.74 1.21 1.15
N LYS A 40 10.92 2.06 0.14
CA LYS A 40 11.99 1.90 -0.86
C LYS A 40 13.38 1.76 -0.22
N ASP A 41 13.67 2.55 0.80
CA ASP A 41 14.98 2.54 1.46
C ASP A 41 15.09 1.45 2.53
N LYS A 42 14.01 1.20 3.29
CA LYS A 42 14.01 0.21 4.38
C LYS A 42 13.88 -1.23 3.92
N GLU A 43 13.22 -1.45 2.79
CA GLU A 43 12.93 -2.77 2.25
C GLU A 43 13.31 -2.76 0.76
N PRO A 44 14.61 -2.77 0.40
CA PRO A 44 15.06 -2.61 -0.99
C PRO A 44 14.71 -3.81 -1.89
N ASP A 45 14.55 -5.00 -1.31
CA ASP A 45 14.07 -6.21 -2.02
C ASP A 45 12.56 -6.15 -2.33
N LYS A 46 11.92 -5.21 -1.65
CA LYS A 46 10.58 -4.68 -1.68
C LYS A 46 10.07 -3.89 -2.91
N LYS A 47 9.22 -4.41 -3.81
CA LYS A 47 8.53 -3.56 -4.82
C LYS A 47 7.01 -3.63 -4.76
N TRP A 48 6.38 -2.46 -4.89
CA TRP A 48 4.93 -2.31 -4.94
C TRP A 48 4.51 -1.56 -6.21
N GLY A 49 3.48 -2.07 -6.89
CA GLY A 49 2.76 -1.37 -7.95
C GLY A 49 1.56 -0.63 -7.37
N ILE A 50 1.24 0.53 -7.93
CA ILE A 50 0.10 1.35 -7.48
C ILE A 50 -0.73 1.71 -8.71
N LYS A 51 -2.02 1.39 -8.69
CA LYS A 51 -2.99 1.80 -9.73
C LYS A 51 -4.15 2.53 -9.06
N SER A 52 -4.56 3.66 -9.63
CA SER A 52 -5.71 4.42 -9.14
C SER A 52 -6.89 4.25 -10.10
N ASP A 53 -8.07 4.08 -9.53
CA ASP A 53 -9.34 4.11 -10.23
C ASP A 53 -10.16 5.24 -9.60
N ARG A 54 -10.28 6.35 -10.35
CA ARG A 54 -10.96 7.55 -9.86
C ARG A 54 -12.47 7.41 -9.91
N ASP A 55 -12.98 6.65 -10.88
CA ASP A 55 -14.42 6.47 -11.07
C ASP A 55 -15.00 5.66 -9.90
N ASN A 56 -14.25 4.66 -9.44
CA ASN A 56 -14.62 3.85 -8.26
C ASN A 56 -14.05 4.40 -6.93
N GLY A 57 -13.29 5.50 -6.96
CA GLY A 57 -12.77 6.14 -5.74
C GLY A 57 -11.77 5.28 -4.95
N ILE A 58 -10.99 4.43 -5.63
CA ILE A 58 -10.04 3.50 -4.99
C ILE A 58 -8.60 3.61 -5.53
N VAL A 59 -7.67 3.12 -4.73
CA VAL A 59 -6.30 2.83 -5.13
C VAL A 59 -5.96 1.39 -4.79
N THR A 60 -5.45 0.65 -5.77
CA THR A 60 -4.98 -0.72 -5.61
C THR A 60 -3.46 -0.71 -5.49
N VAL A 61 -2.95 -1.34 -4.44
CA VAL A 61 -1.52 -1.62 -4.25
C VAL A 61 -1.30 -3.10 -4.53
N THR A 62 -0.26 -3.44 -5.29
CA THR A 62 0.11 -4.82 -5.60
C THR A 62 1.55 -5.06 -5.21
N ARG A 63 1.83 -6.18 -4.52
CA ARG A 63 3.18 -6.59 -4.20
C ARG A 63 3.84 -7.25 -5.42
N ILE A 64 4.89 -6.64 -5.97
CA ILE A 64 5.53 -7.14 -7.21
C ILE A 64 6.71 -8.08 -6.91
N LYS A 65 7.58 -7.68 -5.99
CA LYS A 65 8.79 -8.41 -5.59
C LYS A 65 8.95 -8.26 -4.10
#